data_AF-V8QZ48-F1
#
_entry.id   AF-V8QZ48-F1
#
_cell.length_a   1.000
_cell.length_b   1.000
_cell.length_c   1.000
_cell.angle_alpha   90.00
_cell.angle_beta   90.00
_cell.angle_gamma   90.00
#
_symmetry.space_group_name_H-M   'P 1'
#
loop_
_entity.id
_entity.type
_entity.pdbx_description
1 polymer ?
#
loop_
_entity_poly.entity_id
_entity_poly.type
_entity_poly.pdbx_seq_one_letter_code
_entity_poly.pdbx_strand_id
1 'polypeptide(L)'
;MTGSTDITVRILYQWDEALSQTAGFRPAGSRAALIDWTVLPLPIDESVPDPVMRAVARTAISMGTVAYRLFFKEALPNGVSVYRAPRAWIGKRVLDRMTRTWPADIATAITPEATVDIFFQYWHMQAQTALVLRNDSLSDESMDRLRRARDWRDLPFPADAKLLIAPAVDGEGVLLAAAHRDELDVAVQAVADELRRAGVAVTIGGPV
;
A
#
# COMPACT_ATOMS: atom_id res chain seq x y z
N MET A 1 -9.42 24.32 -24.18
CA MET A 1 -9.77 22.94 -24.59
C MET A 1 -9.32 22.03 -23.47
N THR A 2 -10.24 21.57 -22.63
CA THR A 2 -9.94 20.62 -21.54
C THR A 2 -9.75 19.25 -22.17
N GLY A 3 -8.51 18.84 -22.41
CA GLY A 3 -8.21 17.46 -22.76
C GLY A 3 -8.70 16.57 -21.63
N SER A 4 -9.70 15.73 -21.91
CA SER A 4 -10.14 14.71 -20.97
C SER A 4 -8.96 13.75 -20.79
N THR A 5 -8.46 13.62 -19.57
CA THR A 5 -7.47 12.59 -19.25
C THR A 5 -8.19 11.24 -19.23
N ASP A 6 -7.88 10.39 -20.20
CA ASP A 6 -8.46 9.05 -20.25
C ASP A 6 -7.58 8.11 -19.41
N ILE A 7 -8.18 7.54 -18.36
CA ILE A 7 -7.51 6.60 -17.46
C ILE A 7 -8.13 5.23 -17.68
N THR A 8 -7.28 4.25 -17.98
CA THR A 8 -7.66 2.83 -17.99
C THR A 8 -6.87 2.11 -16.92
N VAL A 9 -7.55 1.26 -16.15
CA VAL A 9 -6.96 0.45 -15.07
C VAL A 9 -7.07 -1.02 -15.43
N ARG A 10 -6.02 -1.79 -15.17
CA ARG A 10 -6.08 -3.26 -15.20
C ARG A 10 -5.79 -3.81 -13.82
N ILE A 11 -6.48 -4.89 -13.48
CA ILE A 11 -6.22 -5.67 -12.27
C ILE A 11 -5.82 -7.07 -12.71
N LEU A 12 -4.63 -7.51 -12.30
CA LEU A 12 -3.98 -8.74 -12.77
C LEU A 12 -3.74 -9.68 -11.59
N TYR A 13 -4.26 -10.90 -11.65
CA TYR A 13 -3.94 -11.97 -10.68
C TYR A 13 -2.64 -12.71 -11.02
N GLN A 14 -2.13 -12.51 -12.23
CA GLN A 14 -0.88 -13.07 -12.72
C GLN A 14 -0.13 -12.01 -13.52
N TRP A 15 1.15 -11.83 -13.22
CA TRP A 15 2.04 -10.88 -13.88
C TRP A 15 3.49 -11.34 -13.70
N ASP A 16 4.42 -10.70 -14.39
CA ASP A 16 5.85 -10.90 -14.17
C ASP A 16 6.30 -10.07 -12.95
N GLU A 17 6.51 -10.73 -11.82
CA GLU A 17 6.86 -10.05 -10.56
C GLU A 17 8.20 -9.29 -10.64
N ALA A 18 9.13 -9.73 -11.50
CA ALA A 18 10.42 -9.09 -11.68
C ALA A 18 10.27 -7.80 -12.47
N LEU A 19 9.53 -7.83 -13.59
CA LEU A 19 9.23 -6.64 -14.39
C LEU A 19 8.43 -5.61 -13.58
N SER A 20 7.49 -6.06 -12.76
CA SER A 20 6.69 -5.15 -11.92
C SER A 20 7.36 -4.78 -10.59
N GLN A 21 8.58 -5.25 -10.32
CA GLN A 21 9.32 -5.01 -9.05
C GLN A 21 8.51 -5.33 -7.78
N THR A 22 7.62 -6.32 -7.87
CA THR A 22 6.68 -6.67 -6.79
C THR A 22 7.15 -7.84 -5.95
N ALA A 23 8.16 -8.59 -6.43
CA ALA A 23 8.66 -9.77 -5.75
C ALA A 23 8.93 -9.45 -4.27
N GLY A 24 9.67 -8.39 -3.98
CA GLY A 24 10.03 -7.95 -2.62
C GLY A 24 8.87 -7.57 -1.71
N PHE A 25 7.65 -7.40 -2.21
CA PHE A 25 6.50 -6.92 -1.43
C PHE A 25 5.45 -7.99 -1.17
N ARG A 26 5.59 -9.17 -1.76
CA ARG A 26 4.63 -10.27 -1.60
C ARG A 26 5.03 -11.19 -0.45
N PRO A 27 4.28 -11.26 0.67
CA PRO A 27 4.58 -12.19 1.75
C PRO A 27 4.52 -13.65 1.31
N ALA A 28 5.30 -14.50 1.97
CA ALA A 28 5.33 -15.94 1.72
C ALA A 28 3.92 -16.55 1.84
N GLY A 29 3.53 -17.34 0.83
CA GLY A 29 2.23 -18.02 0.83
C GLY A 29 1.01 -17.12 0.62
N SER A 30 1.18 -15.83 0.37
CA SER A 30 0.07 -14.90 0.11
C SER A 30 -0.53 -15.03 -1.29
N ARG A 31 -1.80 -14.63 -1.41
CA ARG A 31 -2.47 -14.33 -2.68
C ARG A 31 -2.25 -12.86 -2.97
N ALA A 32 -2.07 -12.51 -4.24
CA ALA A 32 -1.85 -11.12 -4.61
C ALA A 32 -2.47 -10.79 -5.97
N ALA A 33 -2.79 -9.51 -6.14
CA ALA A 33 -3.27 -8.90 -7.36
C ALA A 33 -2.50 -7.59 -7.58
N LEU A 34 -2.13 -7.33 -8.83
CA LEU A 34 -1.51 -6.10 -9.26
C LEU A 34 -2.54 -5.21 -9.92
N ILE A 35 -2.68 -3.98 -9.44
CA ILE A 35 -3.42 -2.92 -10.11
C ILE A 35 -2.40 -2.08 -10.88
N ASP A 36 -2.52 -1.99 -12.20
CA ASP A 36 -1.75 -1.08 -13.04
C ASP A 36 -2.68 -0.10 -13.77
N TRP A 37 -2.13 0.96 -14.35
CA TRP A 37 -2.92 1.93 -15.11
C TRP A 37 -2.19 2.46 -16.32
N THR A 38 -2.96 3.05 -17.21
CA THR A 38 -2.47 3.84 -18.33
C THR A 38 -3.25 5.16 -18.37
N VAL A 39 -2.52 6.26 -18.44
CA VAL A 39 -3.06 7.63 -18.49
C VAL A 39 -2.74 8.22 -19.84
N LEU A 40 -3.75 8.74 -20.54
CA LEU A 40 -3.59 9.42 -21.83
C LEU A 40 -4.09 10.87 -21.75
N PRO A 41 -3.30 11.86 -22.22
CA PRO A 41 -1.92 11.72 -22.67
C PRO A 41 -0.97 11.32 -21.53
N LEU A 42 0.19 10.73 -21.88
CA LEU A 42 1.18 10.31 -20.88
C LEU A 42 1.59 11.52 -20.03
N PRO A 43 1.49 11.43 -18.69
CA PRO A 43 1.85 12.53 -17.82
C PRO A 43 3.36 12.79 -17.87
N ILE A 44 3.75 14.02 -17.54
CA ILE A 44 5.16 14.41 -17.42
C ILE A 44 5.77 13.79 -16.14
N ASP A 45 4.96 13.65 -15.08
CA ASP A 45 5.36 13.11 -13.79
C ASP A 45 4.64 11.80 -13.48
N GLU A 46 5.41 10.80 -13.05
CA GLU A 46 4.92 9.49 -12.60
C GLU A 46 4.26 9.62 -11.22
N SER A 47 2.96 9.36 -11.13
CA SER A 47 2.20 9.37 -9.87
C SER A 47 0.97 8.47 -9.97
N VAL A 48 0.44 8.09 -8.80
CA VAL A 48 -0.83 7.36 -8.74
C VAL A 48 -1.96 8.32 -9.13
N PRO A 49 -2.80 7.99 -10.13
CA PRO A 49 -3.93 8.82 -10.49
C PRO A 49 -4.89 8.97 -9.30
N ASP A 50 -5.43 10.18 -9.10
CA ASP A 50 -6.36 10.48 -7.99
C ASP A 50 -7.53 9.47 -7.87
N PRO A 51 -8.17 9.01 -8.96
CA PRO A 51 -9.21 7.98 -8.87
C PRO A 51 -8.69 6.66 -8.29
N VAL A 52 -7.46 6.26 -8.60
CA VAL A 52 -6.83 5.03 -8.08
C VAL A 52 -6.49 5.20 -6.61
N MET A 53 -5.88 6.32 -6.22
CA MET A 53 -5.57 6.61 -4.80
C MET A 53 -6.83 6.55 -3.94
N ARG A 54 -7.89 7.23 -4.38
CA ARG A 54 -9.17 7.27 -3.64
C ARG A 54 -9.84 5.90 -3.58
N ALA A 55 -9.85 5.15 -4.68
CA ALA A 55 -10.46 3.82 -4.71
C ALA A 55 -9.76 2.85 -3.76
N VAL A 56 -8.42 2.84 -3.77
CA VAL A 56 -7.62 2.00 -2.87
C VAL A 56 -7.79 2.44 -1.41
N ALA A 57 -7.71 3.74 -1.11
CA ALA A 57 -7.86 4.26 0.25
C ALA A 57 -9.26 4.00 0.83
N ARG A 58 -10.32 4.22 0.04
CA ARG A 58 -11.71 3.94 0.46
C ARG A 58 -11.91 2.46 0.72
N THR A 59 -11.40 1.60 -0.17
CA THR A 59 -11.47 0.15 0.00
C THR A 59 -10.73 -0.27 1.27
N ALA A 60 -9.48 0.18 1.45
CA ALA A 60 -8.67 -0.15 2.61
C ALA A 60 -9.39 0.21 3.92
N ILE A 61 -9.90 1.44 4.03
CA ILE A 61 -10.61 1.92 5.23
C ILE A 61 -11.94 1.20 5.45
N SER A 62 -12.66 0.84 4.38
CA SER A 62 -13.88 0.04 4.51
C SER A 62 -13.62 -1.37 5.04
N MET A 63 -12.40 -1.88 4.84
CA MET A 63 -11.98 -3.20 5.31
C MET A 63 -11.39 -3.16 6.72
N GLY A 64 -10.81 -2.04 7.14
CA GLY A 64 -10.30 -1.80 8.49
C GLY A 64 -9.35 -0.62 8.62
N THR A 65 -8.82 -0.41 9.82
CA THR A 65 -7.79 0.62 10.09
C THR A 65 -6.52 0.33 9.27
N VAL A 66 -5.93 1.37 8.66
CA VAL A 66 -4.73 1.23 7.81
C VAL A 66 -3.48 1.65 8.58
N ALA A 67 -2.52 0.74 8.75
CA ALA A 67 -1.25 0.97 9.42
C ALA A 67 -0.09 1.05 8.41
N TYR A 68 0.76 2.07 8.51
CA TYR A 68 1.89 2.25 7.60
C TYR A 68 3.05 3.00 8.27
N ARG A 69 4.22 2.99 7.63
CA ARG A 69 5.41 3.71 8.11
C ARG A 69 5.26 5.21 7.88
N LEU A 70 5.52 5.98 8.92
CA LEU A 70 5.54 7.44 8.89
C LEU A 70 6.97 7.96 8.79
N PHE A 71 7.28 8.66 7.70
CA PHE A 71 8.61 9.26 7.47
C PHE A 71 8.67 10.74 7.88
N PHE A 72 7.57 11.47 7.70
CA PHE A 72 7.46 12.89 8.04
C PHE A 72 6.30 13.09 9.01
N LYS A 73 6.49 13.95 10.02
CA LYS A 73 5.52 14.16 11.12
C LYS A 73 4.80 15.50 11.05
N GLU A 74 5.01 16.24 9.97
CA GLU A 74 4.49 17.59 9.80
C GLU A 74 3.03 17.53 9.35
N ALA A 75 2.17 18.31 10.00
CA ALA A 75 0.75 18.49 9.65
C ALA A 75 -0.07 17.19 9.46
N LEU A 76 -0.05 16.30 10.46
CA LEU A 76 -0.87 15.09 10.43
C LEU A 76 -2.38 15.42 10.33
N PRO A 77 -3.11 14.84 9.37
CA PRO A 77 -4.55 15.02 9.24
C PRO A 77 -5.30 14.38 10.41
N ASN A 78 -6.56 14.80 10.60
CA ASN A 78 -7.45 14.20 11.59
C ASN A 78 -7.67 12.71 11.29
N GLY A 79 -7.81 11.89 12.34
CA GLY A 79 -8.02 10.44 12.19
C GLY A 79 -6.72 9.63 12.07
N VAL A 80 -5.57 10.23 12.44
CA VAL A 80 -4.27 9.54 12.47
C VAL A 80 -3.78 9.36 13.91
N SER A 81 -3.41 8.14 14.26
CA SER A 81 -2.67 7.85 15.52
C SER A 81 -1.23 7.47 15.21
N VAL A 82 -0.27 7.89 16.04
CA VAL A 82 1.16 7.66 15.80
C VAL A 82 1.81 6.85 16.92
N TYR A 83 2.43 5.74 16.54
CA TYR A 83 3.25 4.86 17.37
C TYR A 83 4.72 5.19 17.16
N ARG A 84 5.29 5.95 18.11
CA ARG A 84 6.68 6.39 18.03
C ARG A 84 7.66 5.23 18.04
N ALA A 85 8.68 5.33 17.21
CA ALA A 85 9.81 4.41 17.24
C ALA A 85 10.43 4.34 18.66
N PRO A 86 10.78 3.13 19.17
CA PRO A 86 11.52 3.01 20.42
C PRO A 86 12.83 3.80 20.33
N ARG A 87 13.11 4.64 21.33
CA ARG A 87 14.34 5.44 21.36
C ARG A 87 15.56 4.51 21.42
N ALA A 88 16.33 4.45 20.33
CA ALA A 88 17.58 3.68 20.31
C ALA A 88 18.62 4.30 21.26
N TRP A 89 19.18 3.46 22.13
CA TRP A 89 20.40 3.75 22.88
C TRP A 89 21.56 4.03 21.92
N ILE A 90 22.54 4.84 22.33
CA ILE A 90 23.58 5.40 21.45
C ILE A 90 24.31 4.32 20.63
N GLY A 91 24.61 3.16 21.24
CA GLY A 91 25.27 2.04 20.54
C GLY A 91 24.43 1.41 19.43
N LYS A 92 23.10 1.34 19.58
CA LYS A 92 22.20 0.77 18.58
C LYS A 92 22.05 1.70 17.36
N ARG A 93 22.15 3.02 17.55
CA ARG A 93 22.12 4.00 16.44
C ARG A 93 23.27 3.82 15.45
N VAL A 94 24.44 3.40 15.91
CA VAL A 94 25.61 3.15 15.03
C VAL A 94 25.34 1.91 14.16
N LEU A 95 24.80 0.85 14.76
CA LEU A 95 24.42 -0.37 14.04
C LEU A 95 23.29 -0.09 13.04
N ASP A 96 22.22 0.59 13.47
CA ASP A 96 21.08 0.96 12.63
C ASP A 96 21.50 1.86 11.45
N ARG A 97 22.51 2.72 11.64
CA ARG A 97 23.11 3.55 10.58
C ARG A 97 23.92 2.73 9.59
N MET A 98 24.61 1.69 10.06
CA MET A 98 25.36 0.77 9.20
C MET A 98 24.43 -0.17 8.41
N THR A 99 23.30 -0.60 8.99
CA THR A 99 22.32 -1.49 8.35
C THR A 99 21.24 -0.74 7.56
N ARG A 100 21.27 0.59 7.52
CA ARG A 100 20.22 1.46 6.90
C ARG A 100 18.80 1.21 7.43
N THR A 101 18.66 0.58 8.59
CA THR A 101 17.37 0.30 9.24
C THR A 101 17.06 1.38 10.26
N TRP A 102 16.50 2.50 9.81
CA TRP A 102 15.97 3.50 10.74
C TRP A 102 14.64 3.02 11.30
N PRO A 103 14.45 3.01 12.64
CA PRO A 103 13.15 2.69 13.20
C PRO A 103 12.20 3.82 12.81
N ALA A 104 11.26 3.52 11.91
CA ALA A 104 10.23 4.45 11.49
C ALA A 104 9.16 4.57 12.58
N ASP A 105 8.56 5.75 12.71
CA ASP A 105 7.29 5.84 13.40
C ASP A 105 6.25 5.08 12.57
N ILE A 106 5.24 4.52 13.23
CA ILE A 106 4.11 3.90 12.53
C ILE A 106 2.91 4.80 12.74
N ALA A 107 2.14 5.03 11.68
CA ALA A 107 0.87 5.71 11.74
C ALA A 107 -0.26 4.71 11.49
N THR A 108 -1.41 4.91 12.15
CA THR A 108 -2.67 4.28 11.79
C THR A 108 -3.67 5.34 11.36
N ALA A 109 -4.36 5.11 10.24
CA ALA A 109 -5.39 5.97 9.70
C ALA A 109 -6.75 5.27 9.72
N ILE A 110 -7.79 6.01 10.10
CA ILE A 110 -9.19 5.54 10.13
C ILE A 110 -10.09 6.26 9.11
N THR A 111 -9.53 7.15 8.30
CA THR A 111 -10.26 7.85 7.23
C THR A 111 -9.57 7.67 5.87
N PRO A 112 -10.33 7.66 4.76
CA PRO A 112 -9.74 7.60 3.42
C PRO A 112 -8.85 8.80 3.14
N GLU A 113 -9.24 9.99 3.59
CA GLU A 113 -8.50 11.25 3.38
C GLU A 113 -7.11 11.16 4.03
N ALA A 114 -7.04 10.73 5.29
CA ALA A 114 -5.77 10.55 5.98
C ALA A 114 -4.87 9.49 5.33
N THR A 115 -5.48 8.44 4.77
CA THR A 115 -4.76 7.40 4.02
C THR A 115 -4.20 7.98 2.73
N VAL A 116 -4.98 8.73 1.95
CA VAL A 116 -4.52 9.40 0.72
C VAL A 116 -3.38 10.36 1.04
N ASP A 117 -3.58 11.25 2.01
CA ASP A 117 -2.67 12.35 2.32
C ASP A 117 -1.28 11.88 2.78
N ILE A 118 -1.19 10.72 3.44
CA ILE A 118 0.09 10.25 4.00
C ILE A 118 0.67 9.07 3.24
N PHE A 119 -0.13 8.05 2.92
CA PHE A 119 0.40 6.83 2.31
C PHE A 119 0.82 7.06 0.85
N PHE A 120 0.10 7.91 0.12
CA PHE A 120 0.41 8.19 -1.29
C PHE A 120 1.37 9.37 -1.50
N GLN A 121 1.65 10.17 -0.46
CA GLN A 121 2.50 11.37 -0.54
C GLN A 121 3.88 11.11 -1.16
N TYR A 122 4.41 9.89 -0.99
CA TYR A 122 5.73 9.50 -1.47
C TYR A 122 5.74 8.12 -2.12
N TRP A 123 4.68 7.85 -2.90
CA TRP A 123 4.50 6.58 -3.60
C TRP A 123 5.74 6.18 -4.42
N HIS A 124 6.34 7.15 -5.12
CA HIS A 124 7.57 7.00 -5.92
C HIS A 124 8.85 6.79 -5.10
N MET A 125 8.83 6.97 -3.78
CA MET A 125 9.98 6.66 -2.90
C MET A 125 9.98 5.20 -2.38
N GLN A 126 9.17 4.31 -2.99
CA GLN A 126 9.33 2.85 -3.13
C GLN A 126 9.62 2.00 -1.88
N ALA A 127 9.17 2.37 -0.68
CA ALA A 127 9.33 1.49 0.50
C ALA A 127 8.14 1.50 1.47
N GLN A 128 7.00 2.05 1.07
CA GLN A 128 5.82 2.12 1.92
C GLN A 128 4.92 0.92 1.69
N THR A 129 4.98 -0.03 2.61
CA THR A 129 3.94 -1.03 2.78
C THR A 129 2.92 -0.53 3.79
N ALA A 130 1.64 -0.68 3.49
CA ALA A 130 0.56 -0.53 4.44
C ALA A 130 -0.08 -1.88 4.76
N LEU A 131 -0.57 -2.03 5.98
CA LEU A 131 -1.39 -3.14 6.42
C LEU A 131 -2.79 -2.62 6.70
N VAL A 132 -3.81 -3.29 6.17
CA VAL A 132 -5.20 -3.10 6.59
C VAL A 132 -5.49 -4.09 7.70
N LEU A 133 -5.76 -3.59 8.90
CA LEU A 133 -5.88 -4.41 10.09
C LEU A 133 -7.25 -5.11 10.15
N ARG A 134 -7.26 -6.34 10.65
CA ARG A 134 -8.48 -7.13 10.91
C ARG A 134 -9.30 -6.52 12.04
N ASN A 135 -8.59 -6.09 13.06
CA ASN A 135 -9.10 -5.41 14.24
C ASN A 135 -8.42 -4.05 14.31
N ASP A 136 -9.03 -3.02 14.89
CA ASP A 136 -8.42 -1.68 14.99
C ASP A 136 -7.17 -1.60 15.88
N SER A 137 -6.59 -2.74 16.25
CA SER A 137 -5.36 -2.89 17.01
C SER A 137 -4.24 -3.43 16.12
N LEU A 138 -3.10 -2.72 16.14
CA LEU A 138 -1.85 -3.17 15.55
C LEU A 138 -1.05 -3.95 16.60
N SER A 139 -0.76 -5.22 16.34
CA SER A 139 0.08 -6.04 17.23
C SER A 139 1.53 -5.55 17.23
N ASP A 140 2.25 -5.82 18.33
CA ASP A 140 3.68 -5.49 18.44
C ASP A 140 4.51 -6.18 17.34
N GLU A 141 4.16 -7.41 16.97
CA GLU A 141 4.83 -8.16 15.91
C GLU A 141 4.67 -7.47 14.54
N SER A 142 3.44 -7.11 14.16
CA SER A 142 3.16 -6.43 12.90
C SER A 142 3.72 -5.02 12.87
N MET A 143 3.69 -4.32 14.01
CA MET A 143 4.34 -3.03 14.18
C MET A 143 5.85 -3.12 13.93
N ASP A 144 6.52 -4.10 14.54
CA ASP A 144 7.96 -4.28 14.38
C ASP A 144 8.34 -4.75 12.96
N ARG A 145 7.50 -5.55 12.32
CA ARG A 145 7.65 -5.90 10.90
C ARG A 145 7.52 -4.65 10.02
N LEU A 146 6.45 -3.86 10.15
CA LEU A 146 6.30 -2.60 9.42
C LEU A 146 7.49 -1.67 9.60
N ARG A 147 8.05 -1.58 10.82
CA ARG A 147 9.21 -0.72 11.09
C ARG A 147 10.48 -1.15 10.38
N ARG A 148 10.67 -2.44 10.08
CA ARG A 148 11.97 -2.99 9.68
C ARG A 148 11.96 -3.62 8.30
N ALA A 149 10.88 -4.29 7.93
CA ALA A 149 10.74 -4.96 6.65
C ALA A 149 10.80 -3.95 5.51
N ARG A 150 11.70 -4.24 4.57
CA ARG A 150 11.71 -3.67 3.22
C ARG A 150 11.47 -4.77 2.18
N ASP A 151 11.83 -6.00 2.52
CA ASP A 151 11.55 -7.21 1.77
C ASP A 151 10.62 -8.09 2.60
N TRP A 152 9.50 -8.47 2.01
CA TRP A 152 8.45 -9.28 2.60
C TRP A 152 8.44 -10.71 2.07
N ARG A 153 9.24 -11.06 1.05
CA ARG A 153 9.18 -12.37 0.36
C ARG A 153 9.22 -13.56 1.29
N ASP A 154 10.11 -13.51 2.26
CA ASP A 154 10.36 -14.61 3.20
C ASP A 154 9.61 -14.42 4.52
N LEU A 155 8.78 -13.37 4.63
CA LEU A 155 7.99 -13.10 5.83
C LEU A 155 6.60 -13.73 5.69
N PRO A 156 6.08 -14.35 6.77
CA PRO A 156 4.70 -14.78 6.77
C PRO A 156 3.77 -13.57 6.76
N PHE A 157 2.58 -13.74 6.17
CA PHE A 157 1.57 -12.70 6.18
C PHE A 157 1.17 -12.36 7.64
N PRO A 158 1.07 -11.07 8.03
CA PRO A 158 0.70 -10.69 9.39
C PRO A 158 -0.69 -11.19 9.79
N ALA A 159 -0.79 -11.88 10.93
CA ALA A 159 -2.03 -12.52 11.37
C ALA A 159 -3.15 -11.52 11.71
N ASP A 160 -2.79 -10.31 12.12
CA ASP A 160 -3.71 -9.21 12.42
C ASP A 160 -4.06 -8.36 11.19
N ALA A 161 -3.56 -8.68 9.99
CA ALA A 161 -3.86 -7.94 8.76
C ALA A 161 -4.78 -8.74 7.83
N LYS A 162 -5.73 -8.05 7.19
CA LYS A 162 -6.55 -8.57 6.07
C LYS A 162 -5.83 -8.41 4.74
N LEU A 163 -5.15 -7.27 4.59
CA LEU A 163 -4.58 -6.85 3.32
C LEU A 163 -3.24 -6.16 3.57
N LEU A 164 -2.32 -6.37 2.65
CA LEU A 164 -1.06 -5.64 2.51
C LEU A 164 -1.16 -4.86 1.20
N ILE A 165 -0.83 -3.58 1.26
CA ILE A 165 -0.82 -2.66 0.11
C ILE A 165 0.60 -2.17 -0.08
N ALA A 166 1.13 -2.26 -1.29
CA ALA A 166 2.48 -1.80 -1.60
C ALA A 166 2.56 -1.18 -3.01
N PRO A 167 3.53 -0.29 -3.26
CA PRO A 167 3.81 0.18 -4.62
C PRO A 167 4.36 -0.95 -5.49
N ALA A 168 4.10 -0.83 -6.79
CA ALA A 168 4.57 -1.71 -7.85
C ALA A 168 4.94 -0.88 -9.09
N VAL A 169 5.68 -1.49 -10.04
CA VAL A 169 5.97 -0.93 -11.38
C VAL A 169 6.59 0.46 -11.32
N ASP A 170 7.74 0.61 -10.68
CA ASP A 170 8.37 1.92 -10.44
C ASP A 170 7.52 2.99 -9.72
N GLY A 171 6.32 2.67 -9.22
CA GLY A 171 5.33 3.62 -8.71
C GLY A 171 4.06 3.71 -9.56
N GLU A 172 3.99 2.98 -10.68
CA GLU A 172 2.86 2.93 -11.62
C GLU A 172 1.94 1.71 -11.43
N GLY A 173 2.01 1.09 -10.25
CA GLY A 173 1.08 0.04 -9.86
C GLY A 173 0.90 -0.05 -8.36
N VAL A 174 -0.16 -0.71 -7.94
CA VAL A 174 -0.47 -1.05 -6.54
C VAL A 174 -0.54 -2.56 -6.43
N LEU A 175 0.32 -3.15 -5.61
CA LEU A 175 0.20 -4.54 -5.19
C LEU A 175 -0.78 -4.63 -4.02
N LEU A 176 -1.77 -5.49 -4.16
CA LEU A 176 -2.64 -5.95 -3.09
C LEU A 176 -2.25 -7.39 -2.76
N ALA A 177 -1.98 -7.69 -1.49
CA ALA A 177 -1.71 -9.05 -1.04
C ALA A 177 -2.56 -9.40 0.19
N ALA A 178 -3.06 -10.63 0.26
CA ALA A 178 -3.83 -11.15 1.39
C ALA A 178 -3.38 -12.58 1.74
N ALA A 179 -3.62 -12.98 2.98
CA ALA A 179 -3.37 -14.36 3.43
C ALA A 179 -4.32 -15.35 2.71
N HIS A 180 -5.57 -14.95 2.50
CA HIS A 180 -6.60 -15.79 1.91
C HIS A 180 -7.18 -15.17 0.64
N ARG A 181 -7.72 -16.02 -0.23
CA ARG A 181 -8.20 -15.63 -1.56
C ARG A 181 -9.47 -14.78 -1.48
N ASP A 182 -10.40 -15.18 -0.64
CA ASP A 182 -11.64 -14.47 -0.35
C ASP A 182 -11.39 -13.03 0.10
N GLU A 183 -10.39 -12.78 0.95
CA GLU A 183 -10.04 -11.42 1.37
C GLU A 183 -9.46 -10.58 0.22
N LEU A 184 -8.63 -11.19 -0.64
CA LEU A 184 -8.10 -10.54 -1.82
C LEU A 184 -9.23 -10.21 -2.82
N ASP A 185 -10.11 -11.16 -3.10
CA ASP A 185 -11.19 -11.02 -4.06
C ASP A 185 -12.18 -9.93 -3.61
N VAL A 186 -12.49 -9.85 -2.31
CA VAL A 186 -13.29 -8.76 -1.73
C VAL A 186 -12.61 -7.41 -1.94
N ALA A 187 -11.30 -7.30 -1.67
CA ALA A 187 -10.56 -6.06 -1.87
C ALA A 187 -10.52 -5.64 -3.35
N VAL A 188 -10.21 -6.57 -4.25
CA VAL A 188 -10.14 -6.34 -5.69
C VAL A 188 -11.49 -5.88 -6.23
N GLN A 189 -12.56 -6.56 -5.85
CA GLN A 189 -13.91 -6.20 -6.30
C GLN A 189 -14.31 -4.81 -5.80
N ALA A 190 -14.04 -4.50 -4.52
CA ALA A 190 -14.32 -3.19 -3.95
C ALA A 190 -13.56 -2.07 -4.65
N VAL A 191 -12.25 -2.26 -4.94
CA VAL A 191 -11.47 -1.29 -5.72
C VAL A 191 -12.05 -1.12 -7.13
N ALA A 192 -12.36 -2.22 -7.82
CA ALA A 192 -12.94 -2.16 -9.16
C ALA A 192 -14.26 -1.40 -9.18
N ASP A 193 -15.11 -1.59 -8.17
CA ASP A 193 -16.40 -0.90 -8.08
C ASP A 193 -16.27 0.59 -7.73
N GLU A 194 -15.32 0.97 -6.89
CA GLU A 194 -14.97 2.39 -6.65
C GLU A 194 -14.47 3.07 -7.93
N LEU A 195 -13.58 2.41 -8.68
CA LEU A 195 -13.05 2.92 -9.94
C LEU A 195 -14.14 3.09 -11.01
N ARG A 196 -15.02 2.09 -11.17
CA ARG A 196 -16.16 2.18 -12.09
C ARG A 196 -17.12 3.31 -11.70
N ARG A 197 -17.36 3.49 -10.40
CA ARG A 197 -18.18 4.61 -9.88
C ARG A 197 -17.55 5.97 -10.16
N ALA A 198 -16.22 6.05 -10.23
CA ALA A 198 -15.49 7.24 -10.64
C ALA A 198 -15.42 7.43 -12.18
N GLY A 199 -16.06 6.56 -12.97
CA GLY A 199 -16.06 6.63 -14.44
C GLY A 199 -14.79 6.08 -15.10
N VAL A 200 -13.95 5.37 -14.36
CA VAL A 200 -12.70 4.78 -14.89
C VAL A 200 -12.99 3.45 -15.57
N ALA A 201 -12.37 3.21 -16.73
CA ALA A 201 -12.45 1.93 -17.42
C ALA A 201 -11.58 0.89 -16.68
N VAL A 202 -12.19 -0.23 -16.25
CA VAL A 202 -11.50 -1.28 -15.48
C VAL A 202 -11.59 -2.63 -16.19
N THR A 203 -10.43 -3.26 -16.39
CA THR A 203 -10.32 -4.64 -16.88
C THR A 203 -9.72 -5.54 -15.81
N ILE A 204 -10.25 -6.75 -15.62
CA ILE A 204 -9.71 -7.73 -14.66
C ILE A 204 -9.20 -8.94 -15.45
N GLY A 205 -7.93 -9.31 -15.27
CA GLY A 205 -7.23 -10.36 -16.02
C GLY A 205 -6.67 -11.49 -15.15
N GLY A 206 -6.79 -12.72 -15.66
CA GLY A 206 -6.37 -13.97 -15.01
C GLY A 206 -7.57 -14.81 -14.49
N PRO A 207 -7.41 -16.14 -14.32
CA PRO A 207 -8.39 -16.94 -13.56
C PRO A 207 -8.36 -16.47 -12.08
N VAL A 208 -9.46 -16.14 -11.38
CA VAL A 208 -10.75 -16.87 -11.29
C VAL A 208 -10.57 -18.15 -10.48
#